data_AF-A0A0C2VB71-F1
#
_entry.id   AF-A0A0C2VB71-F1
#
_cell.length_a   1.000
_cell.length_b   1.000
_cell.length_c   1.000
_cell.angle_alpha   90.00
_cell.angle_beta   90.00
_cell.angle_gamma   90.00
#
_symmetry.space_group_name_H-M   'P 1'
#
loop_
_entity.id
_entity.type
_entity.pdbx_description
1 polymer ?
#
loop_
_entity_poly.entity_id
_entity_poly.type
_entity_poly.pdbx_seq_one_letter_code
_entity_poly.pdbx_strand_id
1 'polypeptide(L)'
;MIEATLADIRKPEVLYRYDDEIVHIVDGRKKVEVGFFVPTSMAQAFQAFIDSVEKSKKNALLQRIAKAQKNDPIEEGGVADGIV
;
A
#
# COMPACT_ATOMS: atom_id res chain seq x y z
N MET A 1 10.80 -5.58 13.53
CA MET A 1 11.02 -4.72 12.36
C MET A 1 12.38 -4.10 12.53
N ILE A 2 13.34 -4.58 11.75
CA ILE A 2 14.76 -4.22 11.84
C ILE A 2 15.04 -3.18 10.75
N GLU A 3 15.88 -2.19 11.05
CA GLU A 3 16.41 -1.27 10.05
C GLU A 3 17.75 -1.80 9.51
N ALA A 4 17.89 -1.87 8.19
CA ALA A 4 19.13 -2.23 7.53
C ALA A 4 19.46 -1.19 6.46
N THR A 5 20.74 -0.92 6.26
CA THR A 5 21.18 -0.07 5.17
C THR A 5 21.46 -0.89 3.91
N LEU A 6 21.47 -0.22 2.75
CA LEU A 6 21.96 -0.82 1.49
C LEU A 6 23.41 -1.36 1.59
N ALA A 7 24.21 -0.89 2.56
CA ALA A 7 25.54 -1.41 2.80
C ALA A 7 25.50 -2.76 3.56
N ASP A 8 24.54 -2.94 4.46
CA ASP A 8 24.38 -4.18 5.24
C ASP A 8 23.90 -5.33 4.37
N ILE A 9 23.00 -5.05 3.43
CA ILE A 9 22.46 -6.01 2.45
C ILE A 9 23.53 -6.53 1.48
N ARG A 10 24.60 -5.76 1.25
CA ARG A 10 25.74 -6.23 0.43
C ARG A 10 26.51 -7.39 1.06
N LYS A 11 26.29 -7.69 2.34
CA LYS A 11 26.88 -8.83 3.04
C LYS A 11 25.83 -9.96 3.11
N PRO A 12 25.99 -11.04 2.33
CA PRO A 12 24.99 -12.12 2.29
C PRO A 12 24.73 -12.74 3.66
N GLU A 13 25.74 -12.81 4.52
CA GLU A 13 25.69 -13.32 5.90
C GLU A 13 24.62 -12.65 6.77
N VAL A 14 24.35 -11.37 6.50
CA VAL A 14 23.41 -10.56 7.27
C VAL A 14 21.97 -10.91 6.88
N LEU A 15 21.72 -11.29 5.62
CA LEU A 15 20.40 -11.63 5.11
C LEU A 15 19.86 -12.93 5.73
N TYR A 16 20.72 -13.92 5.97
CA TYR A 16 20.33 -15.18 6.63
C TYR A 16 19.94 -15.02 8.11
N ARG A 17 20.12 -13.84 8.70
CA ARG A 17 19.69 -13.54 10.08
C ARG A 17 18.28 -12.98 10.15
N TYR A 18 17.65 -12.73 9.00
CA TYR A 18 16.36 -12.05 8.92
C TYR A 18 15.22 -12.99 8.54
N ASP A 19 15.40 -14.31 8.66
CA ASP A 19 14.46 -15.32 8.16
C ASP A 19 13.05 -15.23 8.79
N ASP A 20 12.92 -14.57 9.93
CA ASP A 20 11.71 -14.41 10.73
C ASP A 20 11.25 -12.95 10.90
N GLU A 21 11.90 -11.99 10.21
CA GLU A 21 11.55 -10.58 10.34
C GLU A 21 11.51 -9.81 9.01
N ILE A 22 10.59 -8.85 8.91
CA ILE A 22 10.56 -7.88 7.80
C ILE A 22 11.58 -6.80 8.10
N VAL A 23 12.45 -6.54 7.12
CA VAL A 23 13.55 -5.59 7.23
C VAL A 23 13.24 -4.34 6.43
N HIS A 24 13.36 -3.19 7.09
CA HIS A 24 13.22 -1.87 6.48
C HIS A 24 14.56 -1.42 5.91
N ILE A 25 14.57 -1.11 4.61
CA ILE A 25 15.78 -0.72 3.89
C ILE A 25 15.83 0.79 3.79
N VAL A 26 16.89 1.36 4.35
CA VAL A 26 17.15 2.80 4.32
C VAL A 26 18.44 3.08 3.56
N ASP A 27 18.45 4.12 2.71
CA ASP A 27 19.68 4.67 2.17
C ASP A 27 20.40 5.42 3.28
N GLY A 28 21.46 4.84 3.85
CA GLY A 28 22.22 5.46 4.94
C GLY A 28 22.87 6.80 4.58
N ARG A 29 23.06 7.12 3.29
CA ARG A 29 23.67 8.38 2.84
C ARG A 29 22.62 9.47 2.62
N LYS A 30 21.51 9.13 1.96
CA LYS A 30 20.44 10.09 1.66
C LYS A 30 19.38 10.17 2.77
N LYS A 31 19.38 9.22 3.71
CA LYS A 31 18.34 9.02 4.73
C LYS A 31 16.94 8.93 4.13
N VAL A 32 16.85 8.30 2.96
CA VAL A 32 15.61 8.08 2.23
C VAL A 32 15.21 6.62 2.37
N GLU A 33 13.91 6.39 2.56
CA GLU A 33 13.31 5.06 2.51
C GLU A 33 13.49 4.46 1.11
N VAL A 34 14.01 3.24 1.05
CA VAL A 34 14.19 2.50 -0.21
C VAL A 34 13.09 1.45 -0.37
N GLY A 35 12.71 0.79 0.73
CA GLY A 35 11.64 -0.21 0.73
C GLY A 35 11.83 -1.26 1.81
N PHE A 36 11.31 -2.47 1.55
CA PHE A 36 11.30 -3.56 2.52
C PHE A 36 11.85 -4.85 1.91
N PHE A 37 12.61 -5.60 2.69
CA PHE A 37 12.95 -6.99 2.40
C PHE A 37 11.99 -7.90 3.17
N VAL A 38 11.40 -8.85 2.44
CA VAL A 38 10.45 -9.83 2.98
C VAL A 38 11.03 -11.23 2.77
N PRO A 39 11.28 -11.98 3.85
CA PRO A 39 11.75 -13.36 3.75
C PRO A 39 10.75 -14.24 3.02
N THR A 40 11.24 -15.23 2.26
CA THR A 40 10.39 -16.17 1.50
C THR A 40 9.40 -16.93 2.39
N SER A 41 9.80 -17.24 3.62
CA SER A 41 8.96 -17.86 4.66
C SER A 41 7.70 -17.04 4.98
N MET A 42 7.79 -15.72 4.88
CA MET A 42 6.73 -14.78 5.21
C MET A 42 6.00 -14.22 3.99
N ALA A 43 6.51 -14.48 2.77
CA ALA A 43 5.99 -13.88 1.54
C ALA A 43 4.48 -14.09 1.36
N GLN A 44 3.97 -15.28 1.65
CA GLN A 44 2.55 -15.59 1.49
C GLN A 44 1.66 -14.85 2.49
N ALA A 45 2.06 -14.80 3.76
CA ALA A 45 1.33 -14.08 4.80
C ALA A 45 1.38 -12.56 4.55
N PHE A 46 2.53 -12.06 4.11
CA PHE A 46 2.72 -10.65 3.80
C PHE A 46 1.90 -10.22 2.58
N GLN A 47 1.86 -11.03 1.51
CA GLN A 47 1.02 -10.72 0.35
C GLN A 47 -0.46 -10.65 0.71
N ALA A 48 -0.97 -11.61 1.49
CA ALA A 48 -2.35 -11.58 1.96
C ALA A 48 -2.66 -10.33 2.80
N PHE A 49 -1.69 -9.89 3.62
CA PHE A 49 -1.80 -8.64 4.35
C PHE A 49 -1.85 -7.42 3.41
N ILE A 50 -0.96 -7.32 2.42
CA ILE A 50 -0.97 -6.23 1.43
C ILE A 50 -2.30 -6.16 0.69
N ASP A 51 -2.82 -7.30 0.24
CA ASP A 51 -4.12 -7.38 -0.45
C ASP A 51 -5.27 -6.88 0.45
N SER A 52 -5.23 -7.21 1.75
CA SER A 52 -6.22 -6.73 2.71
C SER A 52 -6.18 -5.21 2.88
N VAL A 53 -4.97 -4.63 2.91
CA VAL A 53 -4.76 -3.18 3.03
C VAL A 53 -5.27 -2.47 1.78
N GLU A 54 -4.96 -2.98 0.60
CA GLU A 54 -5.48 -2.42 -0.66
C GLU A 54 -7.00 -2.47 -0.73
N LYS A 55 -7.60 -3.61 -0.37
CA LYS A 55 -9.05 -3.76 -0.33
C LYS A 55 -9.70 -2.77 0.62
N SER A 56 -9.11 -2.58 1.81
CA SER A 56 -9.57 -1.59 2.78
C SER A 56 -9.51 -0.16 2.22
N LYS A 57 -8.41 0.23 1.57
CA LYS A 57 -8.26 1.54 0.92
C LYS A 57 -9.32 1.76 -0.17
N LYS A 58 -9.56 0.76 -1.02
CA LYS A 58 -10.60 0.81 -2.08
C LYS A 58 -11.99 0.99 -1.47
N ASN A 59 -12.31 0.23 -0.43
CA ASN A 59 -13.60 0.35 0.27
C ASN A 59 -13.79 1.72 0.90
N ALA A 60 -12.75 2.27 1.55
CA ALA A 60 -12.80 3.61 2.13
C ALA A 60 -13.04 4.70 1.08
N LEU A 61 -12.42 4.56 -0.10
CA LEU A 61 -12.67 5.45 -1.24
C LEU A 61 -14.10 5.34 -1.75
N LEU A 62 -14.62 4.13 -1.96
CA LEU A 62 -15.99 3.90 -2.40
C LEU A 62 -17.01 4.48 -1.41
N GLN A 63 -16.77 4.33 -0.11
CA GLN A 63 -17.62 4.93 0.92
C GLN A 63 -17.60 6.46 0.86
N ARG A 64 -16.45 7.08 0.57
CA ARG A 64 -16.36 8.52 0.36
C ARG A 64 -17.16 8.96 -0.86
N ILE A 65 -17.04 8.24 -1.98
CA ILE A 65 -17.79 8.52 -3.21
C ILE A 65 -19.29 8.38 -2.97
N ALA A 66 -19.75 7.27 -2.37
CA ALA A 66 -21.15 7.05 -2.07
C ALA A 66 -21.73 8.14 -1.14
N LYS A 67 -20.95 8.60 -0.15
CA LYS A 67 -21.35 9.73 0.70
C LYS A 67 -21.45 11.03 -0.09
N ALA A 68 -20.51 11.30 -1.01
CA ALA A 68 -20.54 12.48 -1.86
C ALA A 68 -21.76 12.45 -2.81
N GLN A 69 -22.01 11.31 -3.48
CA GLN A 69 -23.19 11.12 -4.34
C GLN A 69 -24.51 11.25 -3.57
N LYS A 70 -24.57 10.77 -2.32
CA LYS A 70 -25.76 10.97 -1.49
C LYS A 70 -26.01 12.45 -1.16
N ASN A 71 -24.94 13.23 -1.03
CA ASN A 71 -25.01 14.66 -0.72
C ASN A 71 -25.21 15.53 -1.98
N ASP A 72 -25.04 14.96 -3.16
CA ASP A 72 -25.31 15.56 -4.47
C ASP A 72 -26.29 14.64 -5.24
N PRO A 73 -27.57 14.59 -4.82
CA PRO A 73 -28.55 13.83 -5.54
C PRO A 73 -28.65 14.39 -6.96
N ILE A 74 -28.35 13.56 -7.96
CA ILE A 74 -28.72 13.85 -9.35
C ILE A 74 -30.25 14.02 -9.34
N GLU A 75 -30.72 15.27 -9.42
CA GLU A 75 -32.12 15.52 -9.70
C GLU A 75 -32.46 14.82 -11.03
N GLU A 76 -33.41 13.87 -11.00
CA GLU A 76 -34.15 13.44 -12.18
C GLU A 76 -34.96 14.66 -12.67
N GLY A 77 -34.28 15.59 -13.32
CA GLY A 77 -34.82 16.91 -13.69
C GLY A 77 -34.08 17.49 -14.87
N GLY A 78 -33.91 16.69 -15.93
CA GLY A 78 -33.20 17.08 -17.14
C GLY A 78 -33.81 16.53 -18.42
N VAL A 79 -35.13 16.32 -18.47
CA VAL A 79 -35.84 16.18 -19.75
C VAL A 79 -36.36 17.56 -20.15
N ALA A 80 -35.46 18.49 -20.43
CA ALA A 80 -35.80 19.80 -21.00
C ALA A 80 -34.56 20.43 -21.65
N ASP A 81 -34.09 19.83 -22.74
CA ASP A 81 -33.63 20.58 -23.91
C ASP A 81 -33.46 19.59 -25.06
N GLY A 82 -34.61 19.12 -25.54
CA GLY A 82 -34.69 18.71 -26.94
C GLY A 82 -34.48 19.98 -27.77
N ILE A 83 -33.40 20.00 -28.54
CA ILE A 83 -33.24 20.92 -29.67
C ILE A 83 -34.50 20.75 -30.54
N VAL A 84 -35.34 21.78 -30.56
CA VAL A 84 -36.47 21.90 -31.48
C VAL A 84 -35.96 22.29 -32.85
#